data_AF-A0A6I3MXQ7-F1
#
_entry.id   AF-A0A6I3MXQ7-F1
#
_cell.length_a   1.000
_cell.length_b   1.000
_cell.length_c   1.000
_cell.angle_alpha   90.00
_cell.angle_beta   90.00
_cell.angle_gamma   90.00
#
_symmetry.space_group_name_H-M   'P 1'
#
loop_
_entity.id
_entity.type
_entity.pdbx_description
1 polymer ?
#
loop_
_entity_poly.entity_id
_entity_poly.type
_entity_poly.pdbx_seq_one_letter_code
_entity_poly.pdbx_strand_id
1 'polypeptide(L)'
;NLLNREEEREMMPLCVDQGVGVIPWSPLARGRLTRDWDNATSRSETDEFGKGLYKPEDQVIVERVEEVARELGAPRAQVALAWVLSKSFVTSPIVGATKDAHIDDAIAACELQLSAEHIARLEEPYTPHESVGFL
;
A
#
# COMPACT_ATOMS: atom_id res chain seq x y z
N ASN A 1 1.58 4.62 0.24
CA ASN A 1 1.36 3.17 -0.01
C ASN A 1 2.24 2.76 -1.19
N LEU A 2 2.19 1.52 -1.66
CA LEU A 2 3.05 1.09 -2.77
C LEU A 2 2.86 1.87 -4.09
N LEU A 3 1.69 2.47 -4.32
CA LEU A 3 1.35 3.20 -5.56
C LEU A 3 1.55 4.72 -5.44
N ASN A 4 1.74 5.26 -4.22
CA ASN A 4 2.01 6.68 -4.01
C ASN A 4 2.94 6.86 -2.81
N ARG A 5 4.16 7.34 -3.11
CA ARG A 5 5.30 7.46 -2.20
C ARG A 5 5.94 8.84 -2.26
N GLU A 6 5.24 9.84 -2.80
CA GLU A 6 5.77 11.19 -2.98
C GLU A 6 6.26 11.83 -1.67
N GLU A 7 5.54 11.58 -0.59
CA GLU A 7 5.88 12.08 0.75
C GLU A 7 7.20 11.50 1.30
N GLU A 8 7.71 10.39 0.76
CA GLU A 8 8.99 9.81 1.18
C GLU A 8 10.19 10.72 0.86
N ARG A 9 10.02 11.71 -0.04
CA ARG A 9 11.09 12.63 -0.45
C ARG A 9 11.42 13.70 0.60
N GLU A 10 10.41 14.25 1.26
CA GLU A 10 10.56 15.43 2.12
C GLU A 10 9.82 15.28 3.45
N MET A 11 8.50 15.02 3.41
CA MET A 11 7.67 15.00 4.62
C MET A 11 8.01 13.84 5.56
N MET A 12 8.27 12.63 5.04
CA MET A 12 8.63 11.50 5.89
C MET A 12 9.98 11.70 6.61
N PRO A 13 11.07 12.13 5.93
CA PRO A 13 12.31 12.52 6.62
C PRO A 13 12.11 13.59 7.69
N LEU A 14 11.29 14.62 7.42
CA LEU A 14 10.96 15.66 8.39
C LEU A 14 10.24 15.09 9.62
N CYS A 15 9.24 14.22 9.41
CA CYS A 15 8.53 13.57 10.52
C CYS A 15 9.49 12.75 11.40
N VAL A 16 10.44 12.04 10.81
CA VAL A 16 11.47 11.29 11.56
C VAL A 16 12.34 12.24 12.37
N ASP A 17 12.86 13.30 11.75
CA ASP A 17 13.72 14.30 12.40
C ASP A 17 13.02 15.00 13.59
N GLN A 18 11.73 15.27 13.45
CA GLN A 18 10.93 15.97 14.46
C GLN A 18 10.27 15.03 15.49
N GLY A 19 10.47 13.70 15.39
CA GLY A 19 9.85 12.73 16.28
C GLY A 19 8.32 12.63 16.15
N VAL A 20 7.78 12.91 14.97
CA VAL A 20 6.34 12.88 14.66
C VAL A 20 5.98 11.51 14.09
N GLY A 21 5.02 10.82 14.73
CA GLY A 21 4.48 9.55 14.24
C GLY A 21 3.56 9.73 13.04
N VAL A 22 3.70 8.88 12.02
CA VAL A 22 2.87 8.91 10.80
C VAL A 22 1.82 7.82 10.82
N ILE A 23 0.57 8.20 10.55
CA ILE A 23 -0.56 7.27 10.39
C ILE A 23 -1.09 7.36 8.95
N PRO A 24 -0.55 6.57 7.99
CA PRO A 24 -0.88 6.73 6.59
C PRO A 24 -2.32 6.32 6.27
N TRP A 25 -3.00 7.18 5.51
CA TRP A 25 -4.33 6.92 4.96
C TRP A 25 -4.25 6.08 3.68
N SER A 26 -5.26 5.24 3.45
CA SER A 26 -5.36 4.34 2.28
C SER A 26 -4.09 3.49 2.04
N PRO A 27 -3.63 2.73 3.05
CA PRO A 27 -2.43 1.88 2.93
C PRO A 27 -2.56 0.81 1.84
N LEU A 28 -3.79 0.38 1.55
CA LEU A 28 -4.11 -0.60 0.50
C LEU A 28 -4.55 0.03 -0.84
N ALA A 29 -4.34 1.35 -1.02
CA ALA A 29 -4.72 2.07 -2.24
C ALA A 29 -6.20 1.82 -2.63
N ARG A 30 -7.12 2.03 -1.68
CA ARG A 30 -8.57 1.77 -1.88
C ARG A 30 -8.86 0.33 -2.36
N GLY A 31 -8.02 -0.63 -1.95
CA GLY A 31 -8.08 -2.05 -2.31
C GLY A 31 -7.40 -2.39 -3.63
N ARG A 32 -6.79 -1.44 -4.35
CA ARG A 32 -6.09 -1.70 -5.62
C ARG A 32 -4.97 -2.73 -5.45
N LEU A 33 -4.32 -2.74 -4.30
CA LEU A 33 -3.23 -3.67 -3.97
C LEU A 33 -3.71 -5.07 -3.55
N THR A 34 -5.03 -5.33 -3.51
CA THR A 34 -5.59 -6.59 -2.96
C THR A 34 -6.26 -7.48 -4.01
N ARG A 35 -6.11 -7.16 -5.30
CA ARG A 35 -6.79 -7.86 -6.40
C ARG A 35 -6.04 -7.61 -7.72
N ASP A 36 -6.42 -8.35 -8.77
CA ASP A 36 -5.85 -8.14 -10.11
C ASP A 36 -6.24 -6.77 -10.67
N TRP A 37 -5.39 -6.25 -11.54
CA TRP A 37 -5.51 -4.88 -12.06
C TRP A 37 -6.88 -4.58 -12.69
N ASP A 38 -7.38 -5.54 -13.48
CA ASP A 38 -8.63 -5.41 -14.24
C ASP A 38 -9.88 -5.78 -13.41
N ASN A 39 -9.72 -6.25 -12.17
CA ASN A 39 -10.85 -6.65 -11.33
C ASN A 39 -11.55 -5.42 -10.73
N ALA A 40 -12.79 -5.20 -11.20
CA ALA A 40 -13.68 -4.17 -10.67
C ALA A 40 -14.39 -4.62 -9.38
N THR A 41 -14.82 -3.63 -8.60
CA THR A 41 -15.63 -3.75 -7.39
C THR A 41 -16.69 -2.66 -7.40
N SER A 42 -17.78 -2.81 -6.65
CA SER A 42 -18.79 -1.76 -6.51
C SER A 42 -18.19 -0.41 -6.05
N ARG A 43 -17.13 -0.45 -5.24
CA ARG A 43 -16.40 0.76 -4.83
C ARG A 43 -15.63 1.38 -6.00
N SER A 44 -14.90 0.61 -6.81
CA SER A 44 -14.13 1.18 -7.92
C SER A 44 -15.02 1.75 -9.04
N GLU A 45 -16.26 1.29 -9.14
CA GLU A 45 -17.24 1.83 -10.09
C GLU A 45 -17.79 3.18 -9.64
N THR A 46 -17.99 3.36 -8.32
CA THR A 46 -18.66 4.53 -7.72
C THR A 46 -17.70 5.60 -7.20
N ASP A 47 -16.43 5.26 -6.98
CA ASP A 47 -15.39 6.15 -6.47
C ASP A 47 -14.75 6.95 -7.62
N GLU A 48 -15.44 8.00 -8.08
CA GLU A 48 -14.95 8.87 -9.18
C GLU A 48 -13.56 9.46 -8.89
N PHE A 49 -13.29 9.79 -7.63
CA PHE A 49 -11.98 10.28 -7.21
C PHE A 49 -10.90 9.20 -7.39
N GLY A 50 -11.19 7.96 -6.97
CA GLY A 50 -10.29 6.82 -7.11
C GLY A 50 -9.88 6.50 -8.55
N LYS A 51 -10.69 6.87 -9.56
CA LYS A 51 -10.40 6.65 -10.98
C LYS A 51 -9.22 7.49 -11.49
N GLY A 52 -8.95 8.64 -10.87
CA GLY A 52 -7.84 9.52 -11.25
C GLY A 52 -6.56 9.34 -10.44
N LEU A 53 -6.55 8.47 -9.43
CA LEU A 53 -5.42 8.32 -8.50
C LEU A 53 -4.31 7.39 -8.98
N TYR A 54 -4.64 6.42 -9.83
CA TYR A 54 -3.73 5.33 -10.21
C TYR A 54 -3.50 5.35 -11.71
N LYS A 55 -2.26 5.13 -12.12
CA LYS A 55 -1.86 5.17 -13.53
C LYS A 55 -1.64 3.76 -14.08
N PRO A 56 -1.70 3.54 -15.40
CA PRO A 56 -1.45 2.22 -15.98
C PRO A 56 -0.11 1.60 -15.57
N GLU A 57 0.92 2.42 -15.33
CA GLU A 57 2.25 1.96 -14.92
C GLU A 57 2.24 1.32 -13.51
N ASP A 58 1.25 1.65 -12.66
CA ASP A 58 1.08 1.05 -11.32
C ASP A 58 0.70 -0.43 -11.37
N GLN A 59 0.26 -0.93 -12.54
CA GLN A 59 -0.12 -2.33 -12.72
C GLN A 59 1.01 -3.29 -12.32
N VAL A 60 2.25 -2.96 -12.70
CA VAL A 60 3.41 -3.81 -12.41
C VAL A 60 3.61 -3.94 -10.89
N ILE A 61 3.34 -2.88 -10.11
CA ILE A 61 3.44 -2.93 -8.65
C ILE A 61 2.38 -3.88 -8.06
N VAL A 62 1.14 -3.85 -8.58
CA VAL A 62 0.07 -4.76 -8.16
C VAL A 62 0.44 -6.22 -8.44
N GLU A 63 1.06 -6.48 -9.59
CA GLU A 63 1.57 -7.80 -9.97
C GLU A 63 2.73 -8.24 -9.05
N ARG A 64 3.65 -7.35 -8.66
CA ARG A 64 4.70 -7.67 -7.67
C ARG A 64 4.13 -8.03 -6.30
N VAL A 65 3.07 -7.36 -5.87
CA VAL A 65 2.38 -7.74 -4.62
C VAL A 65 1.79 -9.14 -4.73
N GLU A 66 1.19 -9.48 -5.88
CA GLU A 66 0.69 -10.85 -6.12
C GLU A 66 1.80 -11.90 -6.04
N GLU A 67 2.92 -11.66 -6.72
CA GLU A 67 4.05 -12.58 -6.75
C GLU A 67 4.60 -12.85 -5.34
N VAL A 68 4.88 -11.78 -4.58
CA VAL A 68 5.35 -11.89 -3.19
C VAL A 68 4.32 -12.59 -2.31
N ALA A 69 3.04 -12.27 -2.46
CA ALA A 69 1.95 -12.90 -1.72
C ALA A 69 1.89 -14.42 -1.98
N ARG A 70 2.05 -14.82 -3.25
CA ARG A 70 2.07 -16.24 -3.64
C ARG A 70 3.26 -16.98 -3.06
N GLU A 71 4.46 -16.39 -3.09
CA GLU A 71 5.67 -16.98 -2.52
C GLU A 71 5.58 -17.15 -1.00
N LEU A 72 4.99 -16.18 -0.31
CA LEU A 72 4.81 -16.21 1.14
C LEU A 72 3.59 -17.02 1.60
N GLY A 73 2.73 -17.45 0.68
CA GLY A 73 1.47 -18.11 1.01
C GLY A 73 0.50 -17.21 1.80
N ALA A 74 0.59 -15.89 1.61
CA ALA A 74 -0.17 -14.89 2.36
C ALA A 74 -1.13 -14.10 1.44
N PRO A 75 -2.26 -13.59 1.94
CA PRO A 75 -3.09 -12.63 1.21
C PRO A 75 -2.33 -11.37 0.80
N ARG A 76 -2.62 -10.83 -0.40
CA ARG A 76 -2.02 -9.59 -0.92
C ARG A 76 -2.16 -8.41 0.05
N ALA A 77 -3.28 -8.34 0.78
CA ALA A 77 -3.52 -7.33 1.81
C ALA A 77 -2.46 -7.38 2.92
N GLN A 78 -2.08 -8.58 3.37
CA GLN A 78 -1.05 -8.76 4.41
C GLN A 78 0.31 -8.29 3.92
N VAL A 79 0.70 -8.64 2.69
CA VAL A 79 1.97 -8.19 2.08
C VAL A 79 2.03 -6.67 1.96
N ALA A 80 0.98 -6.05 1.43
CA ALA A 80 0.94 -4.60 1.25
C ALA A 80 0.95 -3.85 2.59
N LEU A 81 0.23 -4.35 3.61
CA LEU A 81 0.25 -3.77 4.96
C LEU A 81 1.60 -3.98 5.66
N ALA A 82 2.19 -5.17 5.55
CA ALA A 82 3.52 -5.47 6.10
C ALA A 82 4.59 -4.56 5.48
N TRP A 83 4.51 -4.26 4.18
CA TRP A 83 5.39 -3.29 3.53
C TRP A 83 5.21 -1.89 4.13
N VAL A 84 3.97 -1.43 4.35
CA VAL A 84 3.72 -0.12 4.99
C VAL A 84 4.28 -0.09 6.41
N LEU A 85 4.09 -1.17 7.18
CA LEU A 85 4.60 -1.31 8.55
C LEU A 85 6.13 -1.43 8.62
N SER A 86 6.80 -1.85 7.54
CA SER A 86 8.27 -1.92 7.47
C SER A 86 8.94 -0.55 7.44
N LYS A 87 8.18 0.52 7.15
CA LYS A 87 8.70 1.88 7.08
C LYS A 87 8.89 2.47 8.46
N SER A 88 10.12 2.85 8.79
CA SER A 88 10.48 3.38 10.12
C SER A 88 9.71 4.64 10.54
N PHE A 89 9.20 5.41 9.58
CA PHE A 89 8.38 6.60 9.83
C PHE A 89 6.90 6.28 10.11
N VAL A 90 6.42 5.06 9.84
CA VAL A 90 5.03 4.67 10.06
C VAL A 90 4.83 4.14 11.48
N THR A 91 3.91 4.76 12.22
CA THR A 91 3.49 4.29 13.54
C THR A 91 2.35 3.27 13.45
N SER A 92 1.37 3.53 12.59
CA SER A 92 0.25 2.61 12.36
C SER A 92 -0.53 2.98 11.10
N PRO A 93 -0.86 2.05 10.18
CA PRO A 93 -1.68 2.35 9.01
C PRO A 93 -3.19 2.40 9.32
N ILE A 94 -3.94 3.26 8.62
CA ILE A 94 -5.42 3.29 8.73
C ILE A 94 -6.02 2.16 7.89
N VAL A 95 -6.52 1.11 8.54
CA VAL A 95 -7.20 0.00 7.85
C VAL A 95 -8.71 0.17 7.91
N GLY A 96 -9.38 0.06 6.75
CA GLY A 96 -10.83 0.01 6.65
C GLY A 96 -11.34 -1.42 6.54
N ALA A 97 -12.30 -1.80 7.38
CA ALA A 97 -12.89 -3.13 7.38
C ALA A 97 -14.39 -3.08 7.06
N THR A 98 -14.82 -3.92 6.13
CA THR A 98 -16.24 -4.17 5.82
C THR A 98 -16.64 -5.63 6.05
N LYS A 99 -15.66 -6.47 6.42
CA LYS A 99 -15.78 -7.88 6.74
C LYS A 99 -14.76 -8.20 7.84
N ASP A 100 -15.06 -9.17 8.69
CA ASP A 100 -14.19 -9.56 9.81
C ASP A 100 -12.80 -9.97 9.35
N ALA A 101 -12.72 -10.72 8.24
CA ALA A 101 -11.45 -11.16 7.64
C ALA A 101 -10.48 -10.00 7.31
N HIS A 102 -10.96 -8.76 7.09
CA HIS A 102 -10.08 -7.62 6.88
C HIS A 102 -9.32 -7.22 8.15
N ILE A 103 -9.91 -7.44 9.32
CA ILE A 103 -9.27 -7.23 10.61
C ILE A 103 -8.24 -8.34 10.85
N ASP A 104 -8.59 -9.60 10.55
CA ASP A 104 -7.67 -10.74 10.65
C ASP A 104 -6.42 -10.53 9.79
N ASP A 105 -6.60 -10.09 8.53
CA ASP A 105 -5.49 -9.76 7.63
C ASP A 105 -4.63 -8.62 8.17
N ALA A 106 -5.25 -7.58 8.76
CA ALA A 106 -4.50 -6.46 9.33
C ALA A 106 -3.65 -6.88 10.53
N ILE A 107 -4.17 -7.77 11.37
CA ILE A 107 -3.43 -8.33 12.51
C ILE A 107 -2.28 -9.20 12.02
N ALA A 108 -2.54 -10.11 11.07
CA ALA A 108 -1.53 -11.01 10.52
C ALA A 108 -0.37 -10.24 9.84
N ALA A 109 -0.67 -9.09 9.23
CA ALA A 109 0.35 -8.23 8.63
C ALA A 109 1.40 -7.70 9.63
N CYS A 110 1.05 -7.57 10.92
CA CYS A 110 1.99 -7.14 11.97
C CYS A 110 3.07 -8.18 12.26
N GLU A 111 2.81 -9.45 11.97
CA GLU A 111 3.73 -10.57 12.22
C GLU A 111 4.50 -10.99 10.95
N LEU A 112 4.01 -10.59 9.77
CA LEU A 112 4.61 -10.94 8.49
C LEU A 112 5.92 -10.17 8.25
N GLN A 113 7.03 -10.90 8.17
CA GLN A 113 8.35 -10.34 7.87
C GLN A 113 8.65 -10.40 6.37
N LEU A 114 8.87 -9.24 5.75
CA LEU A 114 9.35 -9.15 4.38
C LEU A 114 10.88 -9.17 4.36
N SER A 115 11.47 -9.99 3.49
CA SER A 115 12.92 -9.95 3.25
C SER A 115 13.30 -8.66 2.52
N ALA A 116 14.59 -8.31 2.56
CA ALA A 116 15.11 -7.19 1.78
C ALA A 116 14.84 -7.37 0.27
N GLU A 117 14.87 -8.60 -0.22
CA GLU A 117 14.54 -8.94 -1.61
C GLU A 117 13.05 -8.72 -1.91
N HIS A 118 12.15 -9.10 -1.01
CA HIS A 118 10.72 -8.82 -1.17
C HIS A 118 10.48 -7.31 -1.22
N ILE A 119 11.07 -6.54 -0.29
CA ILE A 119 10.93 -5.08 -0.26
C ILE A 119 11.48 -4.46 -1.54
N ALA A 120 12.68 -4.83 -1.98
CA ALA A 120 13.27 -4.32 -3.21
C ALA A 120 12.39 -4.60 -4.43
N ARG A 121 11.87 -5.82 -4.56
CA ARG A 121 10.98 -6.21 -5.68
C ARG A 121 9.66 -5.45 -5.68
N LEU A 122 9.09 -5.18 -4.51
CA LEU A 122 7.86 -4.37 -4.39
C LEU A 122 8.10 -2.91 -4.78
N GLU A 123 9.31 -2.40 -4.60
CA GLU A 123 9.64 -0.98 -4.80
C GLU A 123 10.27 -0.66 -6.14
N GLU A 124 10.97 -1.62 -6.76
CA GLU A 124 11.68 -1.46 -8.04
C GLU A 124 10.82 -0.83 -9.15
N PRO A 125 9.55 -1.22 -9.38
CA PRO A 125 8.77 -0.65 -10.47
C PRO A 125 8.18 0.73 -10.17
N TYR A 126 8.41 1.31 -8.99
CA TYR A 126 7.83 2.60 -8.62
C TYR A 126 8.37 3.73 -9.50
N THR A 127 7.45 4.49 -10.09
CA THR A 127 7.77 5.72 -10.82
C THR A 127 7.18 6.93 -10.09
N PRO A 128 7.90 8.08 -10.05
CA PRO A 128 7.39 9.34 -9.55
C PRO A 128 6.02 9.74 -10.10
N HIS A 129 5.14 10.17 -9.21
CA HIS A 129 3.83 10.71 -9.54
C HIS A 129 3.79 12.22 -9.30
N GLU A 130 2.96 12.93 -10.07
CA GLU A 130 2.56 14.27 -9.66
C GLU A 130 1.70 14.17 -8.40
N SER A 131 1.77 15.17 -7.53
CA SER A 131 0.96 15.19 -6.31
C SER A 131 -0.52 15.23 -6.67
N VAL A 132 -1.22 14.15 -6.37
CA VAL A 132 -2.66 13.99 -6.58
C VAL A 132 -3.39 14.05 -5.24
N GLY A 133 -4.44 14.86 -5.13
CA GLY A 133 -5.13 15.08 -3.87
C GLY A 133 -6.14 16.24 -3.93
N PHE A 134 -6.70 16.59 -2.78
CA PHE A 134 -7.47 17.83 -2.64
C PHE A 134 -6.48 18.99 -2.49
N LEU A 135 -6.52 19.95 -3.42
CA LEU A 135 -5.95 21.28 -3.24
C LEU A 135 -6.82 22.10 -2.29
#